data_AF-A0A7W4I8V2-F1
#
_entry.id   AF-A0A7W4I8V2-F1
#
_cell.length_a   1.000
_cell.length_b   1.000
_cell.length_c   1.000
_cell.angle_alpha   90.00
_cell.angle_beta   90.00
_cell.angle_gamma   90.00
#
_symmetry.space_group_name_H-M   'P 1'
#
loop_
_entity.id
_entity.type
_entity.pdbx_description
1 polymer ?
#
loop_
_entity_poly.entity_id
_entity_poly.type
_entity_poly.pdbx_seq_one_letter_code
_entity_poly.pdbx_strand_id
1 'polypeptide(L)' 'MFKSEIIEIDGVFVGVVIQSRRDGARVFRAIHEWLRPLNGQIMSSLQEARNVATGLFRRQRVGLAPVLT' A
#
# COMPACT_ATOMS: atom_id res chain seq x y z
N MET A 1 20.27 -8.77 3.96
CA MET A 1 19.79 -7.38 4.11
C MET A 1 18.62 -7.16 3.17
N PHE A 2 17.40 -7.02 3.70
CA PHE A 2 16.21 -6.72 2.89
C PHE A 2 16.27 -5.27 2.39
N LYS A 3 15.68 -4.98 1.24
CA LYS A 3 15.41 -3.60 0.82
C LYS A 3 13.96 -3.30 1.19
N SER A 4 13.71 -2.23 1.93
CA SER A 4 12.36 -1.78 2.26
C SER A 4 12.14 -0.37 1.73
N GLU A 5 10.90 -0.10 1.31
CA GLU A 5 10.48 1.22 0.86
C GLU A 5 9.14 1.57 1.50
N ILE A 6 9.07 2.76 2.09
CA ILE A 6 7.86 3.31 2.70
C ILE A 6 6.88 3.75 1.61
N ILE A 7 5.61 3.43 1.82
CA ILE A 7 4.50 3.93 1.01
C ILE A 7 3.72 4.93 1.86
N GLU A 8 3.74 6.18 1.42
CA GLU A 8 2.98 7.28 1.99
C GLU A 8 2.04 7.83 0.91
N ILE A 9 0.80 8.13 1.28
CA ILE A 9 -0.22 8.68 0.40
C ILE A 9 -0.84 9.88 1.11
N ASP A 10 -0.81 11.04 0.46
CA ASP A 10 -1.39 12.28 0.99
C ASP A 10 -0.94 12.59 2.44
N GLY A 11 0.33 12.35 2.78
CA GLY A 11 0.90 12.55 4.12
C GLY A 11 0.61 11.43 5.13
N VAL A 12 -0.10 10.38 4.73
CA VAL A 12 -0.44 9.24 5.60
C VAL A 12 0.47 8.06 5.29
N PHE A 13 1.15 7.57 6.31
CA PHE A 13 1.90 6.32 6.21
C PHE A 13 0.95 5.13 6.10
N VAL A 14 0.95 4.46 4.95
CA VAL A 14 -0.03 3.40 4.67
C VAL A 14 0.54 1.98 4.72
N GLY A 15 1.85 1.84 4.55
CA GLY A 15 2.50 0.53 4.54
C GLY A 15 3.93 0.58 4.02
N VAL A 16 4.54 -0.59 3.89
CA VAL A 16 5.90 -0.76 3.38
C VAL A 16 5.94 -1.86 2.32
N VAL A 17 6.82 -1.72 1.33
CA VAL A 17 7.17 -2.79 0.40
C VAL A 17 8.50 -3.38 0.83
N ILE A 18 8.53 -4.68 1.09
CA ILE A 18 9.74 -5.41 1.46
C ILE A 18 10.17 -6.25 0.27
N GLN A 19 11.37 -5.98 -0.26
CA GLN A 19 12.00 -6.79 -1.29
C GLN A 19 12.93 -7.84 -0.67
N SER A 20 12.60 -9.10 -0.92
CA SER A 20 13.46 -10.24 -0.60
C SER A 20 14.64 -10.31 -1.57
N ARG A 21 15.85 -10.55 -1.04
CA ARG A 21 17.05 -10.77 -1.88
C ARG A 21 17.09 -12.17 -2.50
N ARG A 22 16.33 -13.13 -1.97
CA ARG A 22 16.42 -14.55 -2.38
C ARG A 22 15.76 -14.81 -3.73
N ASP A 23 14.59 -14.20 -3.92
CA ASP A 23 13.70 -14.39 -5.06
C ASP A 23 13.33 -13.07 -5.75
N GLY A 24 13.79 -11.93 -5.20
CA GLY A 24 13.44 -10.61 -5.70
C GLY A 24 11.98 -10.20 -5.42
N ALA A 25 11.22 -11.03 -4.72
CA ALA A 25 9.80 -10.81 -4.48
C ALA A 25 9.61 -9.53 -3.65
N ARG A 26 8.68 -8.68 -4.09
CA ARG A 26 8.30 -7.45 -3.38
C ARG A 26 6.97 -7.69 -2.72
N VAL A 27 6.94 -7.69 -1.39
CA VAL A 27 5.72 -7.96 -0.63
C VAL A 27 5.23 -6.68 0.02
N PHE A 28 3.98 -6.32 -0.22
CA PHE A 28 3.33 -5.20 0.45
C PHE A 28 2.95 -5.60 1.88
N ARG A 29 3.28 -4.77 2.87
CA ARG A 29 2.86 -4.92 4.26
C ARG A 29 2.04 -3.71 4.64
N ALA A 30 0.76 -3.94 4.90
CA ALA A 30 -0.17 -2.87 5.22
C ALA A 30 0.00 -2.46 6.69
N ILE A 31 -0.07 -1.15 6.92
CA ILE A 31 -0.09 -0.56 8.27
C ILE A 31 -1.40 0.16 8.48
N HIS A 32 -1.92 0.83 7.45
CA HIS A 32 -3.24 1.44 7.48
C HIS A 32 -4.35 0.40 7.23
N GLU A 33 -5.44 0.50 7.99
CA GLU A 33 -6.51 -0.52 7.99
C GLU A 33 -7.21 -0.64 6.63
N TRP A 34 -7.41 0.47 5.91
CA TRP A 34 -7.99 0.49 4.56
C TRP A 34 -7.17 -0.32 3.55
N LEU A 35 -5.91 -0.59 3.85
CA LEU A 35 -4.96 -1.29 2.98
C LEU A 35 -4.74 -2.74 3.42
N ARG A 36 -5.44 -3.23 4.46
CA ARG A 36 -5.43 -4.64 4.87
C ARG A 36 -5.59 -5.63 3.71
N PRO A 37 -6.44 -5.39 2.69
CA PRO A 37 -6.56 -6.29 1.54
C PRO A 37 -5.25 -6.49 0.75
N LEU A 38 -4.31 -5.54 0.82
CA LEU A 38 -3.01 -5.63 0.16
C LEU A 38 -1.94 -6.30 1.03
N ASN A 39 -2.21 -6.58 2.30
CA ASN A 39 -1.21 -7.14 3.20
C ASN A 39 -0.76 -8.54 2.75
N GLY A 40 0.52 -8.70 2.49
CA GLY A 40 1.12 -9.94 1.99
C GLY A 40 1.04 -10.11 0.48
N GLN A 41 0.43 -9.18 -0.27
CA GLN A 41 0.41 -9.27 -1.73
C GLN A 41 1.81 -9.08 -2.32
N ILE A 42 2.13 -9.91 -3.31
CA ILE A 42 3.36 -9.80 -4.10
C ILE A 42 3.11 -8.81 -5.23
N MET A 43 4.00 -7.83 -5.36
CA MET A 43 3.95 -6.76 -6.34
C MET A 43 5.07 -6.96 -7.36
N SER A 44 4.78 -6.75 -8.64
CA SER A 44 5.76 -6.75 -9.72
C SER A 44 6.76 -5.60 -9.58
N SER A 45 6.32 -4.45 -9.06
CA SER A 45 7.16 -3.26 -8.90
C SER A 45 6.72 -2.38 -7.73
N LEU A 46 7.60 -1.45 -7.33
CA LEU A 46 7.23 -0.40 -6.36
C LEU A 46 6.14 0.52 -6.92
N GLN A 47 6.17 0.83 -8.22
CA GLN A 47 5.19 1.70 -8.84
C GLN A 47 3.80 1.08 -8.83
N GLU A 48 3.70 -0.23 -9.09
CA GLU A 48 2.44 -0.97 -8.93
C GLU A 48 1.93 -0.88 -7.50
N ALA A 49 2.79 -1.15 -6.52
CA ALA A 49 2.42 -1.06 -5.10
C ALA A 49 1.85 0.33 -4.75
N ARG A 50 2.48 1.41 -5.23
CA ARG A 50 2.01 2.80 -5.06
C ARG A 50 0.67 3.02 -5.74
N ASN A 51 0.50 2.56 -6.98
CA ASN A 51 -0.73 2.76 -7.76
C ASN A 51 -1.92 2.04 -7.12
N VAL A 52 -1.76 0.77 -6.76
CA VAL A 52 -2.82 -0.05 -6.13
C VAL A 52 -3.17 0.50 -4.75
N ALA A 53 -2.16 0.84 -3.94
CA ALA A 53 -2.37 1.44 -2.63
C ALA A 53 -3.11 2.78 -2.72
N THR A 54 -2.71 3.66 -3.66
CA THR A 54 -3.36 4.95 -3.90
C THR A 54 -4.81 4.79 -4.34
N GLY A 55 -5.07 3.87 -5.27
CA GLY A 55 -6.41 3.57 -5.75
C GLY A 55 -7.32 3.09 -4.61
N LEU A 56 -6.86 2.14 -3.80
CA LEU A 56 -7.63 1.61 -2.68
C LEU A 56 -7.84 2.66 -1.59
N PHE A 57 -6.80 3.39 -1.20
CA PHE A 57 -6.87 4.42 -0.17
C PHE A 57 -7.86 5.53 -0.53
N ARG A 58 -7.80 6.03 -1.77
CA ARG A 58 -8.70 7.09 -2.24
C ARG A 58 -10.15 6.61 -2.33
N ARG A 59 -10.40 5.38 -2.77
CA ARG A 59 -11.75 4.79 -2.79
C ARG A 59 -12.36 4.73 -1.40
N GLN A 60 -11.60 4.25 -0.41
CA GLN A 60 -12.06 4.18 0.98
C GLN A 60 -12.30 5.58 1.57
N ARG A 61 -11.42 6.54 1.26
CA ARG A 61 -11.60 7.94 1.69
C ARG A 61 -12.88 8.58 1.13
N VAL A 62 -13.20 8.34 -0.15
CA VAL A 62 -14.44 8.84 -0.78
C VAL A 62 -15.66 8.15 -0.18
N GLY A 63 -15.59 6.85 0.09
CA GLY A 63 -16.68 6.10 0.74
C GLY A 63 -16.97 6.51 2.19
N LEU A 64 -16.05 7.24 2.84
CA LEU A 64 -16.19 7.77 4.19
C LEU A 64 -16.53 9.27 4.22
N ALA A 65 -16.57 9.94 3.07
CA ALA A 65 -17.05 11.32 3.02
C ALA A 65 -18.54 11.32 3.43
N PRO A 66 -18.93 12.04 4.50
CA PRO A 66 -20.33 12.14 4.85
C PRO A 66 -21.07 12.78 3.67
N VAL A 67 -22.13 12.12 3.19
CA VAL A 67 -23.10 12.76 2.32
C VAL A 67 -23.73 13.87 3.16
N LEU A 68 -23.23 15.09 3.01
CA LEU A 68 -23.88 16.28 3.54
C LEU A 68 -25.12 16.53 2.66
N THR A 69 -26.24 15.91 3.06
CA THR A 69 -27.60 16.23 2.61
C THR A 69 -28.42 16.68 3.80
#